data_AF-A0A9D6WCN4-F1
#
_entry.id   AF-A0A9D6WCN4-F1
#
_cell.length_a   1.000
_cell.length_b   1.000
_cell.length_c   1.000
_cell.angle_alpha   90.00
_cell.angle_beta   90.00
_cell.angle_gamma   90.00
#
_symmetry.space_group_name_H-M   'P 1'
#
loop_
_entity.id
_entity.type
_entity.pdbx_description
1 polymer ?
#
loop_
_entity_poly.entity_id
_entity_poly.type
_entity_poly.pdbx_seq_one_letter_code
_entity_poly.pdbx_strand_id
1 'polypeptide(L)'
;LPGEDPEQVAAQVREMLRDLDVYVVTLFSEKPSGSPRGPLYDAMADAVRTVHPDAVVLPYLSTGFTDSRFFRAAGVETYGLMPLLLERGDMGRIHGVDEKIPVDGIAEMTTIIGALINRWNTAGGAG
;
A
#
# COMPACT_ATOMS: atom_id res chain seq x y z
N LEU A 1 3.85 -7.83 -10.56
CA LEU A 1 3.24 -8.48 -9.38
C LEU A 1 4.20 -9.53 -8.81
N PRO A 2 4.05 -10.03 -7.58
CA PRO A 2 4.85 -11.15 -7.10
C PRO A 2 4.87 -12.30 -8.12
N GLY A 3 6.07 -12.80 -8.44
CA GLY A 3 6.25 -13.82 -9.47
C GLY A 3 6.42 -13.29 -10.91
N GLU A 4 6.14 -12.01 -11.16
CA GLU A 4 6.36 -11.37 -12.46
C GLU A 4 7.72 -10.66 -12.51
N ASP A 5 8.44 -10.84 -13.62
CA ASP A 5 9.65 -10.10 -13.92
C ASP A 5 9.34 -8.94 -14.90
N PRO A 6 9.56 -7.67 -14.51
CA PRO A 6 9.36 -6.52 -15.39
C PRO A 6 10.11 -6.63 -16.73
N GLU A 7 11.26 -7.29 -16.77
CA GLU A 7 12.02 -7.48 -18.02
C GLU A 7 11.31 -8.45 -18.98
N GLN A 8 10.63 -9.47 -18.45
CA GLN A 8 9.82 -10.38 -19.27
C GLN A 8 8.62 -9.65 -19.87
N VAL A 9 7.97 -8.78 -19.09
CA VAL A 9 6.88 -7.92 -19.58
C VAL A 9 7.39 -6.98 -20.68
N ALA A 10 8.54 -6.33 -20.47
CA ALA A 10 9.15 -5.46 -21.49
C ALA A 10 9.51 -6.24 -22.78
N ALA A 11 10.02 -7.46 -22.65
CA ALA A 11 10.32 -8.33 -23.78
C ALA A 11 9.04 -8.70 -24.57
N GLN A 12 7.95 -9.02 -23.88
CA GLN A 12 6.65 -9.29 -24.51
C GLN A 12 6.13 -8.07 -25.29
N VAL A 13 6.25 -6.86 -24.73
CA VAL A 13 5.85 -5.63 -25.43
C VAL A 13 6.70 -5.41 -26.69
N ARG A 14 8.02 -5.61 -26.61
CA ARG A 14 8.91 -5.52 -27.79
C ARG A 14 8.53 -6.52 -28.86
N GLU A 15 8.20 -7.75 -28.48
CA GLU A 15 7.79 -8.81 -29.40
C GLU A 15 6.46 -8.52 -30.11
N MET A 16 5.50 -7.91 -29.39
CA MET A 16 4.21 -7.49 -29.95
C MET A 16 4.34 -6.37 -30.98
N LEU A 17 5.38 -5.54 -30.87
CA LEU A 17 5.61 -4.37 -31.71
C LEU A 17 6.68 -4.59 -32.79
N ARG A 18 7.19 -5.82 -32.94
CA ARG A 18 8.33 -6.14 -33.82
C ARG A 18 8.16 -5.76 -35.29
N ASP A 19 6.91 -5.71 -35.76
CA ASP A 19 6.57 -5.42 -37.17
C ASP A 19 6.31 -3.91 -37.41
N LEU A 20 6.48 -3.08 -36.39
CA LEU A 20 6.32 -1.62 -36.47
C LEU A 20 7.69 -0.93 -36.41
N ASP A 21 7.83 0.18 -37.14
CA ASP A 21 9.03 1.03 -37.11
C ASP A 21 9.01 1.95 -35.88
N VAL A 22 9.17 1.34 -34.70
CA VAL A 22 9.17 2.04 -33.40
C VAL A 22 10.27 1.53 -32.48
N TYR A 23 10.76 2.40 -31.60
CA TYR A 23 11.70 2.03 -30.55
C TYR A 23 11.00 1.97 -29.19
N VAL A 24 11.21 0.87 -28.46
CA VAL A 24 10.67 0.68 -27.11
C VAL A 24 11.78 0.92 -26.09
N VAL A 25 11.59 1.93 -25.24
CA VAL A 25 12.52 2.28 -24.16
C VAL A 25 11.83 2.11 -22.82
N THR A 26 12.43 1.31 -21.93
CA THR A 26 11.99 1.19 -20.54
C THR A 26 12.53 2.37 -19.74
N LEU A 27 11.67 3.32 -19.38
CA LEU A 27 12.07 4.50 -18.58
C LEU A 27 12.13 4.20 -17.09
N PHE A 28 11.29 3.27 -16.62
CA PHE A 28 11.15 2.95 -15.22
C PHE A 28 10.74 1.48 -15.07
N SER A 29 11.39 0.78 -14.15
CA SER A 29 11.15 -0.62 -13.85
C SER A 29 11.50 -0.89 -12.39
N GLU A 30 10.56 -1.49 -11.66
CA GLU A 30 10.78 -1.89 -10.28
C GLU A 30 10.25 -3.29 -10.05
N LYS A 31 10.99 -4.05 -9.25
CA LYS A 31 10.53 -5.34 -8.77
C LYS A 31 9.45 -5.16 -7.71
N PRO A 32 8.48 -6.07 -7.62
CA PRO A 32 7.52 -6.08 -6.51
C PRO A 32 8.25 -6.11 -5.17
N SER A 33 7.76 -5.32 -4.21
CA SER A 33 8.26 -5.33 -2.83
C SER A 33 7.10 -5.45 -1.85
N GLY A 34 7.36 -6.06 -0.71
CA GLY A 34 6.41 -6.22 0.38
C GLY A 34 7.13 -6.47 1.69
N SER A 35 6.46 -6.20 2.80
CA SER A 35 6.94 -6.55 4.14
C SER A 35 6.32 -7.86 4.60
N PRO A 36 7.01 -8.64 5.45
CA PRO A 36 6.43 -9.84 6.03
C PRO A 36 5.31 -9.48 7.01
N ARG A 37 4.41 -10.42 7.28
CA ARG A 37 3.48 -10.29 8.39
C ARG A 37 4.27 -10.46 9.69
N GLY A 38 4.21 -9.47 10.56
CA GLY A 38 4.99 -9.42 11.79
C GLY A 38 4.45 -8.38 12.79
N PRO A 39 5.24 -7.95 13.77
CA PRO A 39 4.79 -7.07 14.85
C PRO A 39 4.12 -5.79 14.36
N LEU A 40 4.62 -5.17 13.28
CA LEU A 40 4.03 -3.96 12.71
C LEU A 40 2.62 -4.23 12.17
N TYR A 41 2.41 -5.38 11.53
CA TYR A 41 1.09 -5.81 11.07
C TYR A 41 0.11 -5.96 12.24
N ASP A 42 0.56 -6.63 13.31
CA ASP A 42 -0.29 -6.88 14.48
C ASP A 42 -0.65 -5.57 15.20
N ALA A 43 0.31 -4.64 15.32
CA ALA A 43 0.07 -3.31 15.89
C ALA A 43 -0.95 -2.49 15.08
N MET A 44 -0.88 -2.54 13.75
CA MET A 44 -1.90 -1.91 12.88
C MET A 44 -3.26 -2.55 13.07
N ALA A 45 -3.33 -3.88 13.12
CA ALA A 45 -4.59 -4.60 13.32
C ALA A 45 -5.25 -4.22 14.64
N ASP A 46 -4.47 -4.12 15.72
CA ASP A 46 -4.97 -3.72 17.02
C ASP A 46 -5.35 -2.23 17.10
N ALA A 47 -4.65 -1.38 16.35
CA ALA A 47 -5.03 0.03 16.23
C ALA A 47 -6.38 0.20 15.54
N VAL A 48 -6.64 -0.53 14.44
CA VAL A 48 -7.95 -0.53 13.76
C VAL A 48 -9.07 -0.98 14.70
N ARG A 49 -8.82 -2.01 15.52
CA ARG A 49 -9.79 -2.53 16.49
C ARG A 49 -10.17 -1.57 17.61
N THR A 50 -9.45 -0.46 17.79
CA THR A 50 -9.86 0.58 18.74
C THR A 50 -11.12 1.32 18.31
N VAL A 51 -11.35 1.42 17.00
CA VAL A 51 -12.54 2.08 16.42
C VAL A 51 -13.52 1.04 15.87
N HIS A 52 -13.02 -0.07 15.33
CA HIS A 52 -13.84 -1.16 14.79
C HIS A 52 -13.50 -2.50 15.46
N PRO A 53 -14.07 -2.82 16.64
CA PRO A 53 -13.67 -3.99 17.45
C PRO A 53 -13.75 -5.33 16.73
N ASP A 54 -14.75 -5.50 15.87
CA ASP A 54 -15.01 -6.74 15.14
C ASP A 54 -14.30 -6.80 13.77
N ALA A 55 -13.44 -5.82 13.45
CA ALA A 55 -12.79 -5.75 12.16
C ALA A 55 -11.81 -6.92 11.94
N VAL A 56 -11.94 -7.55 10.78
CA VAL A 56 -10.97 -8.51 10.25
C VAL A 56 -9.99 -7.75 9.36
N VAL A 57 -8.73 -7.69 9.79
CA VAL A 57 -7.66 -7.03 9.03
C VAL A 57 -6.95 -8.07 8.17
N LEU A 58 -6.82 -7.76 6.88
CA LEU A 58 -6.19 -8.59 5.87
C LEU A 58 -5.07 -7.82 5.17
N PRO A 59 -3.98 -8.47 4.76
CA PRO A 59 -2.97 -7.83 3.93
C PRO A 59 -3.54 -7.53 2.54
N TYR A 60 -3.25 -6.33 2.03
CA TYR A 60 -3.62 -5.89 0.70
C TYR A 60 -2.36 -5.59 -0.13
N LEU A 61 -2.30 -6.13 -1.34
CA LEU A 61 -1.26 -5.79 -2.31
C LEU A 61 -1.79 -4.70 -3.24
N SER A 62 -1.30 -3.48 -3.06
CA SER A 62 -1.60 -2.38 -3.97
C SER A 62 -0.93 -2.59 -5.32
N THR A 63 -1.66 -2.31 -6.41
CA THR A 63 -1.11 -2.21 -7.77
C THR A 63 -0.48 -0.84 -8.05
N GLY A 64 -0.69 0.13 -7.15
CA GLY A 64 -0.05 1.44 -7.20
C GLY A 64 1.29 1.46 -6.46
N PHE A 65 1.99 2.60 -6.58
CA PHE A 65 3.26 2.84 -5.90
C PHE A 65 3.07 3.75 -4.67
N THR A 66 3.92 3.53 -3.67
CA THR A 66 4.03 4.37 -2.46
C THR A 66 5.51 4.49 -2.10
N ASP A 67 5.87 5.49 -1.30
CA ASP A 67 7.25 5.65 -0.82
C ASP A 67 7.72 4.49 0.07
N SER A 68 6.80 3.62 0.53
CA SER A 68 7.12 2.41 1.28
C SER A 68 8.15 1.51 0.57
N ARG A 69 8.23 1.55 -0.76
CA ARG A 69 9.26 0.82 -1.51
C ARG A 69 10.68 1.25 -1.14
N PHE A 70 10.90 2.54 -0.89
CA PHE A 70 12.22 3.08 -0.59
C PHE A 70 12.65 2.69 0.83
N PHE A 71 11.72 2.75 1.79
CA PHE A 71 11.94 2.28 3.16
C PHE A 71 12.23 0.78 3.20
N ARG A 72 11.47 -0.03 2.46
CA ARG A 72 11.74 -1.48 2.35
C ARG A 72 13.09 -1.77 1.71
N ALA A 73 13.50 -1.02 0.68
CA ALA A 73 14.82 -1.15 0.09
C ALA A 73 15.95 -0.81 1.07
N ALA A 74 15.70 0.07 2.04
CA ALA A 74 16.60 0.37 3.15
C ALA A 74 16.53 -0.64 4.31
N GLY A 75 15.77 -1.72 4.18
CA GLY A 75 15.60 -2.74 5.22
C GLY A 75 14.57 -2.41 6.30
N VAL A 76 13.81 -1.33 6.14
CA VAL A 76 12.76 -0.93 7.10
C VAL A 76 11.43 -1.57 6.72
N GLU A 77 10.89 -2.41 7.60
CA GLU A 77 9.55 -2.97 7.42
C GLU A 77 8.51 -1.84 7.34
N THR A 78 7.71 -1.82 6.27
CA THR A 78 6.77 -0.74 6.00
C THR A 78 5.50 -1.25 5.35
N TYR A 79 4.38 -0.86 5.96
CA TYR A 79 3.03 -1.08 5.44
C TYR A 79 2.32 0.25 5.18
N GLY A 80 1.44 0.25 4.18
CA GLY A 80 0.44 1.30 4.02
C GLY A 80 -0.81 0.96 4.83
N LEU A 81 -1.43 1.99 5.40
CA LEU A 81 -2.72 1.89 6.09
C LEU A 81 -3.62 3.01 5.57
N MET A 82 -4.83 2.66 5.17
CA MET A 82 -5.91 3.61 4.90
C MET A 82 -6.92 3.48 6.03
N PRO A 83 -6.80 4.28 7.11
CA PRO A 83 -7.58 4.11 8.34
C PRO A 83 -8.99 4.72 8.22
N LEU A 84 -9.66 4.48 7.10
CA LEU A 84 -10.96 5.03 6.75
C LEU A 84 -11.83 3.93 6.14
N LEU A 85 -13.11 3.90 6.53
CA LEU A 85 -14.10 3.09 5.84
C LEU A 85 -14.51 3.77 4.54
N LEU A 86 -14.17 3.13 3.42
CA LEU A 86 -14.58 3.57 2.09
C LEU A 86 -15.77 2.75 1.60
N GLU A 87 -16.75 3.42 0.99
CA GLU A 87 -17.79 2.74 0.25
C GLU A 87 -17.27 2.30 -1.12
N ARG A 88 -17.97 1.37 -1.76
CA ARG A 88 -17.58 0.83 -3.08
C ARG A 88 -17.36 1.94 -4.13
N GLY A 89 -18.13 3.02 -4.06
CA GLY A 89 -18.02 4.14 -4.99
C GLY A 89 -16.79 5.03 -4.76
N ASP A 90 -16.23 5.03 -3.55
CA ASP A 90 -15.14 5.94 -3.20
C ASP A 90 -13.80 5.48 -3.76
N MET A 91 -13.61 4.16 -3.93
CA MET A 91 -12.40 3.61 -4.55
C MET A 91 -12.15 4.15 -5.96
N GLY A 92 -13.21 4.40 -6.74
CA GLY A 92 -13.11 4.96 -8.09
C GLY A 92 -12.87 6.47 -8.11
N ARG A 93 -13.01 7.15 -6.97
CA ARG A 93 -12.75 8.59 -6.83
C ARG A 93 -11.31 8.90 -6.48
N ILE A 94 -10.52 7.92 -6.03
CA ILE A 94 -9.09 8.11 -5.78
C ILE A 94 -8.42 8.49 -7.10
N HIS A 95 -7.79 9.67 -7.16
CA HIS A 95 -7.27 10.28 -8.39
C HIS A 95 -8.33 10.60 -9.46
N GLY A 96 -9.61 10.65 -9.06
CA GLY A 96 -10.76 10.89 -9.93
C GLY A 96 -11.38 12.27 -9.73
N VAL A 97 -12.52 12.48 -10.39
CA VAL A 97 -13.35 13.67 -10.17
C VAL A 97 -14.04 13.57 -8.82
N ASP A 98 -14.09 14.69 -8.09
CA ASP A 98 -14.78 14.79 -6.79
C ASP A 98 -14.24 13.79 -5.74
N GLU A 99 -12.90 13.66 -5.69
CA GLU A 99 -12.21 12.95 -4.61
C GLU A 99 -12.53 13.61 -3.27
N LYS A 100 -13.05 12.83 -2.33
CA LYS A 100 -13.51 13.31 -1.02
C LYS A 100 -13.59 12.18 -0.02
N ILE A 101 -13.63 12.57 1.25
CA ILE A 101 -13.88 11.69 2.39
C ILE A 101 -14.92 12.36 3.30
N PRO A 102 -15.69 11.60 4.09
CA PRO A 102 -16.57 12.18 5.10
C PRO A 102 -15.75 12.91 6.17
N VAL A 103 -16.24 14.07 6.63
CA VAL A 103 -15.56 14.87 7.66
C VAL A 103 -15.40 14.06 8.95
N ASP A 104 -16.41 13.30 9.34
CA ASP A 104 -16.36 12.45 10.54
C ASP A 104 -15.30 11.34 10.43
N GLY A 105 -14.96 10.93 9.20
CA GLY A 105 -13.88 9.98 8.93
C GLY A 105 -12.50 10.49 9.39
N ILE A 106 -12.29 11.81 9.43
CA ILE A 106 -11.02 12.40 9.91
C ILE A 106 -10.77 12.07 11.38
N ALA A 107 -11.83 12.06 12.21
CA ALA A 107 -11.72 11.76 13.62
C ALA A 107 -11.36 10.28 13.87
N GLU A 108 -11.98 9.37 13.10
CA GLU A 108 -11.67 7.94 13.14
C GLU A 108 -10.22 7.68 12.69
N MET A 109 -9.82 8.24 11.55
CA MET A 109 -8.45 8.14 11.04
C MET A 109 -7.42 8.60 12.07
N THR A 110 -7.67 9.74 12.72
CA THR A 110 -6.76 10.31 13.72
C THR A 110 -6.64 9.40 14.94
N THR A 111 -7.76 8.80 15.37
CA THR A 111 -7.79 7.87 16.50
C THR A 111 -7.00 6.60 16.19
N ILE A 112 -7.20 6.00 15.01
CA ILE A 112 -6.50 4.79 14.58
C ILE A 112 -4.99 5.05 14.46
N ILE A 113 -4.58 6.15 13.81
CA ILE A 113 -3.15 6.49 13.65
C ILE A 113 -2.51 6.79 15.00
N GLY A 114 -3.17 7.56 15.87
CA GLY A 114 -2.66 7.83 17.22
C GLY A 114 -2.51 6.53 18.05
N ALA A 115 -3.49 5.64 17.95
CA ALA A 115 -3.45 4.33 18.60
C ALA A 115 -2.30 3.46 18.10
N LEU A 116 -2.01 3.48 16.80
CA LEU A 116 -0.87 2.78 16.19
C LEU A 116 0.47 3.32 16.71
N ILE A 117 0.66 4.64 16.64
CA ILE A 117 1.90 5.29 17.09
C ILE A 117 2.19 4.96 18.56
N ASN A 118 1.17 5.11 19.42
CA ASN A 118 1.32 4.81 20.85
C ASN A 118 1.68 3.34 21.08
N ARG A 119 0.96 2.41 20.45
CA ARG A 119 1.23 0.96 20.57
C ARG A 119 2.64 0.61 20.12
N TRP A 120 3.04 1.06 18.93
CA TRP A 120 4.34 0.75 18.36
C TRP A 120 5.49 1.21 19.24
N ASN A 121 5.38 2.42 19.80
CA ASN A 121 6.38 2.99 20.69
C ASN A 121 6.43 2.26 22.05
N THR A 122 5.29 1.80 22.58
CA THR A 122 5.25 1.08 23.87
C THR A 122 5.67 -0.39 23.78
N ALA A 123 5.49 -1.03 22.63
CA ALA A 123 5.84 -2.43 22.40
C ALA A 123 7.35 -2.65 22.11
N GLY A 124 8.16 -1.59 22.10
CA GLY A 124 9.59 -1.67 21.77
C GLY A 124 9.88 -1.84 20.27
N GLY A 125 8.96 -1.43 19.39
CA GLY A 125 9.05 -1.61 17.93
C GLY A 125 10.15 -0.82 17.20
N ALA A 126 11.10 -0.23 17.94
CA ALA A 126 12.30 0.41 17.42
C ALA A 126 13.53 -0.27 18.03
N GLY A 127 13.78 -1.51 17.59
CA GLY A 127 15.01 -2.26 17.86
C GLY A 127 15.83 -2.41 16.60
#